data_AF-A0A0V0GGN0-F1
#
_entry.id   AF-A0A0V0GGN0-F1
#
_cell.length_a   1.000
_cell.length_b   1.000
_cell.length_c   1.000
_cell.angle_alpha   90.00
_cell.angle_beta   90.00
_cell.angle_gamma   90.00
#
_symmetry.space_group_name_H-M   'P 1'
#
loop_
_entity.id
_entity.type
_entity.pdbx_description
1 polymer ?
#
loop_
_entity_poly.entity_id
_entity_poly.type
_entity_poly.pdbx_seq_one_letter_code
_entity_poly.pdbx_strand_id
1 'polypeptide(L)' 'APEEVWNKLLLDGMTLGKGDISPEELYTVIKKRMERTLIRTEGGSYQQRVLIEYLKGIESRAGEIVRVLQG' A
#
# COMPACT_ATOMS: atom_id res chain seq x y z
N ALA A 1 -0.54 9.33 12.40
CA ALA A 1 -0.53 10.63 11.69
C ALA A 1 -1.97 11.02 11.36
N PRO A 2 -2.31 12.32 11.30
CA PRO A 2 -3.62 12.79 10.86
C PRO A 2 -3.97 12.31 9.45
N GLU A 3 -5.26 12.16 9.15
CA GLU A 3 -5.75 11.72 7.83
C GLU A 3 -5.29 12.63 6.69
N GLU A 4 -5.29 13.94 6.92
CA GLU A 4 -4.83 14.94 5.94
C GLU A 4 -3.37 14.73 5.50
N VAL A 5 -2.52 14.26 6.42
CA VAL A 5 -1.12 13.95 6.10
C VAL A 5 -1.07 12.75 5.16
N TRP A 6 -1.87 11.71 5.41
CA TRP A 6 -1.95 10.55 4.53
C TRP A 6 -2.51 10.91 3.16
N ASN A 7 -3.56 11.74 3.11
CA ASN A 7 -4.18 12.19 1.86
C ASN A 7 -3.16 12.91 0.98
N LYS A 8 -2.39 13.83 1.57
CA LYS A 8 -1.33 14.53 0.85
C LYS A 8 -0.26 13.57 0.31
N LEU A 9 0.20 12.63 1.14
CA LEU A 9 1.21 11.64 0.74
C LEU A 9 0.73 10.70 -0.38
N LEU A 10 -0.55 10.33 -0.37
CA LEU A 10 -1.14 9.46 -1.38
C LEU A 10 -1.33 10.16 -2.73
N LEU A 11 -1.45 11.48 -2.74
CA LEU A 11 -1.58 12.29 -3.96
C LEU A 11 -0.23 12.76 -4.50
N ASP A 12 0.60 13.33 -3.63
CA ASP A 12 1.82 14.04 -4.01
C ASP A 12 3.06 13.12 -3.98
N GLY A 13 2.92 11.91 -3.42
CA GLY A 13 4.04 11.03 -3.12
C GLY A 13 4.72 11.36 -1.80
N MET A 14 5.78 10.61 -1.47
CA MET A 14 6.49 10.70 -0.20
C MET A 14 7.99 10.86 -0.41
N THR A 15 8.60 11.88 0.18
CA THR A 15 10.07 11.93 0.31
C THR A 15 10.50 11.15 1.55
N LEU A 16 11.19 10.02 1.35
CA LEU A 16 11.76 9.21 2.43
C LEU A 16 13.28 9.15 2.32
N GLY A 17 13.97 9.78 3.27
CA GLY A 17 15.44 9.79 3.31
C GLY A 17 16.05 10.55 2.12
N LYS A 18 16.65 9.81 1.16
CA LYS A 18 17.29 10.38 -0.04
C LYS A 18 16.50 10.15 -1.34
N GLY A 19 15.29 9.59 -1.27
CA GLY A 19 14.50 9.28 -2.46
C GLY A 19 13.05 9.74 -2.32
N ASP A 20 12.51 10.21 -3.44
CA ASP A 20 11.08 10.44 -3.60
C ASP A 20 10.42 9.13 -4.02
N ILE A 21 9.27 8.84 -3.43
CA ILE A 21 8.44 7.68 -3.73
C ILE A 21 7.15 8.22 -4.35
N SER A 22 6.92 7.90 -5.61
CA SER A 22 5.65 8.22 -6.26
C SER A 22 4.51 7.34 -5.73
N PRO A 23 3.24 7.78 -5.83
CA PRO A 23 2.10 6.93 -5.51
C PRO A 23 2.13 5.58 -6.27
N GLU A 24 2.52 5.57 -7.54
CA GLU A 24 2.65 4.35 -8.36
C GLU A 24 3.72 3.41 -7.82
N GLU A 25 4.83 3.96 -7.34
CA GLU A 25 5.89 3.18 -6.70
C GLU A 25 5.40 2.56 -5.38
N LEU A 26 4.59 3.29 -4.60
CA LEU A 26 3.95 2.75 -3.39
C LEU A 26 3.06 1.54 -3.72
N TYR A 27 2.16 1.66 -4.70
CA TYR A 27 1.31 0.54 -5.15
C TYR A 27 2.15 -0.64 -5.66
N THR A 28 3.20 -0.35 -6.42
CA THR A 28 4.13 -1.37 -6.92
C THR A 28 4.80 -2.14 -5.79
N VAL A 29 5.22 -1.46 -4.72
CA VAL A 29 5.84 -2.08 -3.55
C VAL A 29 4.83 -2.94 -2.78
N ILE A 30 3.58 -2.48 -2.62
CA ILE A 30 2.50 -3.27 -1.99
C ILE A 30 2.29 -4.58 -2.75
N LYS A 31 2.19 -4.51 -4.09
CA LYS A 31 2.06 -5.70 -4.94
C LYS A 31 3.24 -6.67 -4.77
N LYS A 32 4.47 -6.17 -4.86
CA LYS A 32 5.69 -6.96 -4.61
C LYS A 32 5.69 -7.60 -3.22
N ARG A 33 5.13 -6.92 -2.20
CA ARG A 33 5.02 -7.44 -0.84
C ARG A 33 3.98 -8.56 -0.75
N MET A 34 2.85 -8.45 -1.44
CA MET A 34 1.86 -9.52 -1.53
C MET A 34 2.46 -10.77 -2.19
N GLU A 35 3.09 -10.62 -3.36
CA GLU A 35 3.75 -11.73 -4.08
C GLU A 35 4.80 -12.42 -3.21
N ARG A 36 5.63 -11.63 -2.51
CA ARG A 36 6.64 -12.15 -1.59
C ARG A 36 6.03 -12.89 -0.41
N THR A 37 4.89 -12.43 0.11
CA THR A 37 4.16 -13.11 1.19
C THR A 37 3.65 -14.45 0.70
N LEU A 38 3.11 -14.52 -0.52
CA LEU A 38 2.66 -15.79 -1.12
C LEU A 38 3.78 -16.83 -1.22
N ILE A 39 5.01 -16.41 -1.55
CA ILE A 39 6.16 -17.32 -1.74
C ILE A 39 6.81 -17.73 -0.40
N ARG A 40 6.84 -16.84 0.60
CA ARG A 40 7.70 -17.00 1.79
C ARG A 40 6.97 -17.44 3.05
N THR A 41 5.65 -17.40 3.07
CA THR A 41 4.85 -17.97 4.17
C THR A 41 4.30 -19.32 3.76
N GLU A 42 4.01 -20.18 4.74
CA GLU A 42 3.32 -21.44 4.50
C GLU A 42 2.01 -21.19 3.74
N GLY A 43 1.88 -21.84 2.58
CA GLY A 43 0.76 -21.70 1.67
C GLY A 43 -0.56 -22.05 2.35
N GLY A 44 -1.53 -21.16 2.28
CA GLY A 44 -2.86 -21.35 2.88
C GLY A 44 -2.92 -21.16 4.39
N SER A 45 -1.79 -20.88 5.06
CA SER A 45 -1.75 -20.59 6.49
C SER A 45 -2.60 -19.37 6.84
N TYR A 46 -3.11 -19.36 8.08
CA TYR A 46 -3.88 -18.22 8.59
C TYR A 46 -3.06 -16.93 8.53
N GLN A 47 -1.77 -17.01 8.90
CA GLN A 47 -0.85 -15.87 8.82
C GLN A 47 -0.72 -15.34 7.39
N GLN A 48 -0.57 -16.22 6.38
CA GLN A 48 -0.51 -15.78 4.99
C GLN A 48 -1.78 -15.03 4.59
N ARG A 49 -2.96 -15.57 4.93
CA ARG A 49 -4.25 -14.95 4.60
C ARG A 49 -4.40 -13.59 5.25
N VAL A 50 -4.16 -13.49 6.55
CA VAL A 50 -4.29 -12.22 7.29
C VAL A 50 -3.37 -11.15 6.71
N LEU A 51 -2.12 -11.50 6.40
CA LEU A 51 -1.16 -10.55 5.81
C LEU A 51 -1.59 -10.10 4.41
N ILE A 52 -2.08 -11.01 3.58
CA ILE A 52 -2.56 -10.68 2.23
C ILE A 52 -3.79 -9.79 2.28
N GLU A 53 -4.79 -10.13 3.10
CA GLU A 53 -6.02 -9.34 3.22
C GLU A 53 -5.74 -7.95 3.80
N TYR A 54 -4.81 -7.83 4.75
CA TYR A 54 -4.39 -6.54 5.26
C TYR A 54 -3.74 -5.66 4.18
N LEU A 55 -2.86 -6.24 3.35
CA LEU A 55 -2.22 -5.51 2.24
C LEU A 55 -3.22 -5.09 1.16
N LYS A 56 -4.19 -5.95 0.82
CA LYS A 56 -5.30 -5.60 -0.08
C LYS A 56 -6.17 -4.48 0.49
N GLY A 57 -6.42 -4.49 1.81
CA GLY A 57 -7.16 -3.43 2.48
C GLY A 57 -6.45 -2.07 2.37
N ILE A 58 -5.11 -2.05 2.52
CA ILE A 58 -4.31 -0.84 2.31
C ILE A 58 -4.41 -0.36 0.86
N GLU A 59 -4.23 -1.26 -0.12
CA GLU A 59 -4.32 -0.92 -1.54
C GLU A 59 -5.70 -0.36 -1.92
N SER A 60 -6.78 -1.02 -1.49
CA SER A 60 -8.16 -0.59 -1.77
C SER A 60 -8.45 0.77 -1.14
N ARG A 61 -8.12 0.96 0.13
CA ARG A 61 -8.42 2.21 0.84
C ARG A 61 -7.58 3.38 0.32
N ALA A 62 -6.32 3.15 -0.02
CA ALA A 62 -5.48 4.15 -0.68
C ALA A 62 -6.07 4.54 -2.05
N GLY A 63 -6.49 3.55 -2.85
CA GLY A 63 -7.10 3.80 -4.16
C GLY A 63 -8.43 4.55 -4.08
N GLU A 64 -9.28 4.23 -3.09
CA GLU A 64 -10.52 4.97 -2.83
C GLU A 64 -10.27 6.42 -2.45
N ILE A 65 -9.31 6.68 -1.54
CA ILE A 65 -8.94 8.02 -1.11
C ILE A 65 -8.44 8.84 -2.30
N VAL A 66 -7.51 8.29 -3.09
CA VAL A 66 -6.97 8.98 -4.28
C VAL A 66 -8.09 9.30 -5.26
N ARG A 67 -8.99 8.35 -5.53
CA ARG A 67 -10.13 8.57 -6.43
C ARG A 67 -11.04 9.70 -5.93
N VAL A 68 -11.41 9.69 -4.65
CA VAL A 68 -12.27 10.73 -4.05
C VAL A 68 -11.62 12.10 -4.10
N LEU A 69 -10.30 12.18 -3.90
CA LEU A 69 -9.58 13.44 -3.86
C LEU A 69 -9.24 14.01 -5.25
N GLN A 70 -9.09 13.17 -6.27
CA GLN A 70 -8.80 13.60 -7.64
C GLN A 70 -10.06 14.02 -8.43
N GLY A 71 -11.26 13.63 -7.97
CA GLY A 71 -12.55 13.95 -8.60
C GLY A 71 -13.04 12.86 -9.53
#